data_AF-A0A382E9P3-F1
#
_entry.id   AF-A0A382E9P3-F1
#
_cell.length_a   1.000
_cell.length_b   1.000
_cell.length_c   1.000
_cell.angle_alpha   90.00
_cell.angle_beta   90.00
_cell.angle_gamma   90.00
#
_symmetry.space_group_name_H-M   'P 1'
#
loop_
_entity.id
_entity.type
_entity.pdbx_description
1 polymer ?
#
loop_
_entity_poly.entity_id
_entity_poly.type
_entity_poly.pdbx_seq_one_letter_code
_entity_poly.pdbx_strand_id
1 'polypeptide(L)' 'MFDTWYKMGSVLQRSLNISTVITYRLPFDQFQEGFDLMNSGFSGKVILNWN' A
#
# COMPACT_ATOMS: atom_id res chain seq x y z
N MET A 1 -12.63 13.03 -10.91
CA MET A 1 -12.06 12.12 -9.89
C MET A 1 -12.56 10.69 -10.05
N PHE A 2 -13.86 10.45 -10.25
CA PHE A 2 -14.43 9.11 -10.43
C PHE A 2 -13.91 8.35 -11.67
N ASP A 3 -13.85 8.99 -12.84
CA ASP A 3 -13.40 8.32 -14.08
C ASP A 3 -11.97 7.77 -13.99
N THR A 4 -11.06 8.51 -13.35
CA THR A 4 -9.68 8.06 -13.14
C THR A 4 -9.63 6.83 -12.23
N TRP A 5 -10.46 6.80 -11.18
CA TRP A 5 -10.58 5.65 -10.29
C TRP A 5 -11.14 4.41 -10.98
N TYR A 6 -12.18 4.56 -11.80
CA TYR A 6 -12.73 3.44 -12.59
C TYR A 6 -11.70 2.89 -13.59
N LYS A 7 -10.99 3.78 -14.29
CA LYS A 7 -9.91 3.37 -15.20
C LYS A 7 -8.81 2.61 -14.45
N MET A 8 -8.33 3.12 -13.31
CA MET A 8 -7.32 2.41 -12.50
C MET A 8 -7.82 1.07 -11.96
N GLY A 9 -9.06 1.01 -11.48
CA GLY A 9 -9.67 -0.25 -11.03
C GLY A 9 -9.71 -1.30 -12.14
N SER A 10 -10.09 -0.89 -13.36
CA SER A 10 -10.12 -1.78 -14.52
C SER A 10 -8.73 -2.29 -14.93
N VAL A 11 -7.67 -1.48 -14.76
CA VAL A 11 -6.28 -1.85 -15.04
C VAL A 11 -5.77 -2.86 -14.01
N LEU A 12 -6.02 -2.62 -12.72
CA LEU A 12 -5.60 -3.50 -11.63
C LEU A 12 -6.22 -4.90 -11.75
N GLN A 13 -7.47 -5.00 -12.23
CA GLN A 13 -8.15 -6.29 -12.38
C GLN A 13 -7.68 -7.11 -13.58
N ARG A 14 -7.13 -6.48 -14.62
CA ARG A 14 -6.89 -7.13 -15.92
C ARG A 14 -5.44 -7.43 -16.22
N SER A 15 -4.48 -6.66 -15.70
CA SER A 15 -3.10 -6.77 -16.20
C SER A 15 -1.99 -6.37 -15.24
N LEU A 16 -2.28 -5.87 -14.03
CA LEU A 16 -1.24 -5.35 -13.14
C LEU A 16 -1.27 -6.03 -11.76
N ASN A 17 -0.35 -6.99 -11.56
CA ASN A 17 -0.06 -7.49 -10.23
C ASN A 17 0.77 -6.46 -9.45
N ILE A 18 0.14 -5.79 -8.48
CA ILE A 18 0.79 -4.80 -7.61
C ILE A 18 1.23 -5.36 -6.26
N SER A 19 1.16 -6.69 -6.05
CA SER A 19 1.48 -7.31 -4.76
C SER A 19 2.88 -6.97 -4.26
N THR A 20 3.83 -6.76 -5.17
CA THR A 20 5.25 -6.45 -4.89
C THR A 20 5.48 -5.01 -4.44
N VAL A 21 4.52 -4.11 -4.64
CA VAL A 21 4.62 -2.70 -4.19
C VAL A 21 4.49 -2.59 -2.67
N ILE A 22 3.77 -3.54 -2.05
CA ILE A 22 3.59 -3.60 -0.61
C ILE A 22 4.79 -4.31 0.00
N THR A 23 5.65 -3.55 0.66
CA THR A 23 6.89 -4.06 1.26
C THR A 23 6.70 -4.48 2.71
N TYR A 24 5.75 -3.86 3.43
CA TYR A 24 5.48 -4.17 4.84
C TYR A 24 3.98 -4.20 5.15
N ARG A 25 3.62 -5.09 6.08
CA ARG A 25 2.29 -5.19 6.70
C ARG A 25 2.48 -5.24 8.21
N LEU A 26 1.97 -4.25 8.91
CA LEU A 26 2.06 -4.16 10.37
C LEU A 26 0.66 -4.12 10.98
N PRO A 27 0.47 -4.55 12.23
CA PRO A 27 -0.75 -4.26 12.97
C PRO A 27 -0.92 -2.75 13.19
N PHE A 28 -2.15 -2.29 13.33
CA PHE A 28 -2.47 -0.85 13.41
C PHE A 28 -1.85 -0.14 14.63
N ASP A 29 -1.73 -0.82 15.76
CA ASP A 29 -1.10 -0.29 16.97
C ASP A 29 0.40 0.00 16.80
N GLN A 30 1.05 -0.58 15.79
CA GLN A 30 2.43 -0.29 15.39
C GLN A 30 2.54 0.84 14.35
N PHE A 31 1.59 1.77 14.34
CA PHE A 31 1.59 2.89 13.39
C PHE A 31 2.92 3.66 13.39
N GLN A 32 3.51 3.91 14.57
CA GLN A 32 4.76 4.67 14.70
C GLN A 32 5.92 3.98 13.95
N GLU A 33 6.09 2.68 14.13
CA GLU A 33 7.10 1.88 13.41
C GLU A 33 6.86 1.93 11.90
N GLY A 34 5.59 1.88 11.48
CA GLY A 34 5.22 2.03 10.07
C GLY A 34 5.66 3.37 9.47
N PHE A 35 5.51 4.47 10.21
CA PHE A 35 5.99 5.78 9.77
C PHE A 35 7.51 5.89 9.78
N ASP A 36 8.18 5.32 10.77
CA ASP A 36 9.64 5.32 10.85
C ASP A 36 10.26 4.54 9.67
N LEU A 37 9.68 3.40 9.30
CA LEU A 37 10.05 2.64 8.10
C LEU A 37 9.84 3.44 6.80
N MET A 38 8.76 4.23 6.71
CA MET A 38 8.54 5.11 5.55
C MET A 38 9.58 6.22 5.48
N ASN A 39 9.95 6.82 6.62
CA ASN A 39 10.98 7.85 6.69
C ASN A 39 12.40 7.32 6.45
N SER A 40 12.64 6.04 6.73
CA SER A 40 13.96 5.41 6.53
C SER A 40 14.39 5.30 5.06
N GLY A 41 13.44 5.42 4.12
CA GLY A 41 13.68 5.22 2.68
C GLY A 41 13.79 3.75 2.25
N PHE A 42 13.72 2.79 3.19
CA PHE A 42 13.80 1.34 2.90
C PHE A 42 12.42 0.67 2.73
N SER A 43 11.36 1.45 2.52
CA SER A 43 10.01 0.91 2.27
C SER A 43 9.38 1.50 1.01
N GLY A 44 8.56 0.70 0.33
CA GLY A 44 7.79 1.13 -0.84
C GLY A 44 6.36 1.52 -0.47
N LYS A 45 5.63 0.59 0.15
CA LYS A 45 4.29 0.83 0.70
C LYS A 45 4.11 -0.01 1.96
N VAL A 46 3.76 0.67 3.04
CA VAL A 46 3.38 0.05 4.32
C VAL A 46 1.86 0.01 4.43
N ILE A 47 1.30 -1.13 4.85
CA ILE A 47 -0.12 -1.28 5.19
C ILE A 47 -0.25 -1.55 6.69
N LEU A 48 -1.10 -0.77 7.36
CA LEU A 48 -1.51 -1.01 8.74
C LEU A 48 -2.82 -1.81 8.74
N ASN A 49 -2.81 -3.00 9.33
CA ASN A 49 -3.95 -3.90 9.41
C ASN A 49 -4.74 -3.68 10.72
N TRP A 50 -6.06 -3.70 10.62
CA TRP A 50 -6.99 -3.52 11.75
C TRP A 50 -7.57 -4.83 12.29
N ASN A 51 -7.15 -5.96 11.72
CA ASN A 51 -7.55 -7.30 12.14
C ASN A 51 -6.76 -7.77 13.35
#